data_AF-A0A512AXR2-F1
#
_entry.id   AF-A0A512AXR2-F1
#
_cell.length_a   1.000
_cell.length_b   1.000
_cell.length_c   1.000
_cell.angle_alpha   90.00
_cell.angle_beta   90.00
_cell.angle_gamma   90.00
#
_symmetry.space_group_name_H-M   'P 1'
#
loop_
_entity.id
_entity.type
_entity.pdbx_description
1 polymer ?
#
loop_
_entity_poly.entity_id
_entity_poly.type
_entity_poly.pdbx_seq_one_letter_code
_entity_poly.pdbx_strand_id
1 'polypeptide(L)' 'MQYKLRAESRSDAMSFIEVTSIEEWSISSHPIIPDVELNFKTALIQEDLIAALKTLSDSHVMYQTLQPAKVYTGERNYDL' A
#
# COMPACT_ATOMS: atom_id res chain seq x y z
N MET A 1 10.14 -9.77 4.04
CA MET A 1 10.50 -8.33 3.94
C MET A 1 9.34 -7.50 4.47
N GLN A 2 9.58 -6.30 4.99
CA GLN A 2 8.51 -5.44 5.53
C GLN A 2 8.34 -4.20 4.66
N TYR A 3 7.10 -3.95 4.25
CA TYR A 3 6.71 -2.84 3.38
C TYR A 3 5.60 -2.03 4.02
N LYS A 4 5.50 -0.78 3.58
CA LYS A 4 4.39 0.11 3.90
C LYS A 4 3.88 0.76 2.62
N LEU A 5 2.58 1.05 2.59
CA LEU A 5 1.93 1.87 1.57
C LEU A 5 0.82 2.68 2.22
N ARG A 6 0.48 3.82 1.60
CA ARG A 6 -0.72 4.60 1.92
C ARG A 6 -1.83 4.21 0.95
N ALA A 7 -3.07 4.18 1.43
CA ALA A 7 -4.26 3.95 0.63
C ALA A 7 -5.31 5.03 0.94
N GLU A 8 -6.12 5.42 -0.05
CA GLU A 8 -7.15 6.46 0.13
C GLU A 8 -8.26 6.02 1.07
N SER A 9 -8.51 4.72 1.15
CA SER A 9 -9.43 4.14 2.10
C SER A 9 -8.95 2.80 2.64
N ARG A 10 -9.60 2.34 3.71
CA ARG A 10 -9.44 0.97 4.20
C ARG A 10 -9.84 -0.06 3.14
N SER A 11 -10.83 0.25 2.30
CA SER A 11 -11.29 -0.68 1.25
C SER A 11 -10.18 -0.93 0.23
N ASP A 12 -9.47 0.12 -0.19
CA ASP A 12 -8.39 -0.01 -1.19
C ASP A 12 -7.23 -0.84 -0.65
N ALA A 13 -6.87 -0.61 0.63
CA ALA A 13 -5.87 -1.42 1.32
C ALA A 13 -6.29 -2.90 1.40
N MET A 14 -7.58 -3.20 1.64
CA MET A 14 -8.09 -4.57 1.67
C MET A 14 -8.06 -5.23 0.29
N SER A 15 -8.44 -4.51 -0.78
CA SER A 15 -8.34 -5.01 -2.16
C SER A 15 -6.91 -5.45 -2.51
N PHE A 16 -5.91 -4.69 -2.06
CA PHE A 16 -4.51 -5.06 -2.24
C PHE A 16 -4.12 -6.34 -1.47
N ILE A 17 -4.58 -6.49 -0.23
CA ILE A 17 -4.36 -7.72 0.55
C ILE A 17 -5.02 -8.93 -0.12
N GLU A 18 -6.23 -8.79 -0.62
CA GLU A 18 -6.95 -9.88 -1.31
C GLU A 18 -6.21 -10.35 -2.56
N VAL A 19 -5.73 -9.43 -3.40
CA VAL A 19 -4.99 -9.78 -4.63
C VAL A 19 -3.63 -10.39 -4.33
N THR A 20 -2.93 -9.91 -3.30
CA THR A 20 -1.59 -10.38 -2.96
C THR A 20 -1.57 -11.60 -2.04
N SER A 21 -2.70 -11.92 -1.39
CA SER A 21 -2.83 -12.99 -0.40
C SER A 21 -1.81 -12.88 0.74
N ILE A 22 -1.44 -11.66 1.14
CA ILE A 22 -0.50 -11.42 2.23
C ILE A 22 -1.21 -11.65 3.56
N GLU A 23 -0.66 -12.52 4.42
CA GLU A 23 -1.28 -12.90 5.69
C GLU A 23 -0.89 -12.00 6.86
N GLU A 24 0.35 -11.51 6.88
CA GLU A 24 0.87 -10.66 7.95
C GLU A 24 0.73 -9.17 7.59
N TRP A 25 -0.31 -8.52 8.10
CA TRP A 25 -0.55 -7.09 7.87
C TRP A 25 -1.30 -6.41 9.01
N SER A 26 -1.24 -5.08 9.01
CA SER A 26 -1.96 -4.19 9.93
C SER A 26 -2.30 -2.89 9.22
N ILE A 27 -3.47 -2.32 9.54
CA ILE A 27 -3.90 -1.01 9.03
C ILE A 27 -3.94 -0.02 10.19
N SER A 28 -3.38 1.17 9.98
CA SER A 28 -3.49 2.31 10.90
C SER A 28 -4.09 3.52 10.17
N SER A 29 -4.77 4.39 10.92
CA SER A 29 -5.25 5.67 10.38
C SER A 29 -4.08 6.56 9.98
N HIS A 30 -4.21 7.25 8.85
CA HIS A 30 -3.27 8.29 8.44
C HIS A 30 -3.76 9.68 8.96
N PRO A 31 -2.87 10.66 9.22
CA PRO A 31 -3.29 11.99 9.68
C PRO A 31 -4.21 12.74 8.72
N ILE A 32 -4.11 12.43 7.42
CA ILE A 32 -5.03 12.90 6.38
C ILE A 32 -6.15 11.87 6.24
N ILE A 33 -7.39 12.27 6.48
CA ILE A 33 -8.59 11.44 6.39
C ILE A 33 -9.18 11.62 4.97
N PRO A 34 -9.67 10.55 4.30
CA PRO A 34 -9.95 9.20 4.80
C PRO A 34 -8.80 8.18 4.72
N ASP A 35 -7.60 8.63 4.38
CA ASP A 35 -6.48 7.74 4.10
C ASP A 35 -6.05 6.86 5.29
N VAL A 36 -5.44 5.74 4.93
CA VAL A 36 -4.87 4.77 5.87
C VAL A 36 -3.46 4.38 5.46
N GLU A 37 -2.68 3.89 6.41
CA GLU A 37 -1.41 3.23 6.13
C GLU A 37 -1.56 1.72 6.34
N LEU A 38 -1.14 0.97 5.32
CA LEU A 38 -1.02 -0.48 5.38
C LEU A 38 0.45 -0.83 5.63
N ASN A 39 0.71 -1.58 6.69
CA ASN A 39 2.01 -2.18 7.00
C ASN A 39 1.89 -3.69 6.88
N PHE A 40 2.81 -4.32 6.16
CA PHE A 40 2.72 -5.75 5.86
C PHE A 40 4.08 -6.41 5.70
N LYS A 41 4.12 -7.73 5.96
CA LYS A 41 5.29 -8.57 5.68
C LYS A 41 4.98 -9.54 4.55
N THR A 42 5.92 -9.68 3.63
CA THR A 42 5.77 -10.56 2.47
C THR A 42 7.11 -11.12 2.00
N ALA A 43 7.05 -12.25 1.29
CA ALA A 43 8.17 -12.80 0.53
C ALA A 43 8.25 -12.22 -0.91
N LEU A 44 7.19 -11.56 -1.38
CA LEU A 44 7.14 -10.91 -2.69
C LEU A 44 8.17 -9.79 -2.79
N ILE A 45 8.77 -9.66 -3.98
CA ILE A 45 9.63 -8.52 -4.31
C ILE A 45 8.77 -7.32 -4.72
N GLN A 46 9.39 -6.13 -4.76
CA GLN A 46 8.66 -4.90 -5.02
C GLN A 46 7.99 -4.89 -6.40
N GLU A 47 8.60 -5.52 -7.39
CA GLU A 47 8.08 -5.67 -8.75
C GLU A 47 6.77 -6.44 -8.78
N ASP A 48 6.65 -7.52 -7.98
CA ASP A 48 5.42 -8.32 -7.88
C ASP A 48 4.30 -7.54 -7.20
N LEU A 49 4.64 -6.75 -6.16
CA LEU A 49 3.69 -5.88 -5.46
C LEU A 49 3.19 -4.77 -6.41
N ILE A 50 4.07 -4.20 -7.22
CA ILE A 50 3.72 -3.23 -8.27
C ILE A 50 2.82 -3.88 -9.32
N ALA A 51 3.12 -5.11 -9.74
CA ALA A 51 2.29 -5.85 -10.69
C ALA A 51 0.88 -6.08 -10.13
N ALA A 52 0.76 -6.45 -8.85
CA ALA A 52 -0.53 -6.58 -8.17
C ALA A 52 -1.31 -5.26 -8.14
N LEU A 53 -0.65 -4.14 -7.83
CA LEU A 53 -1.28 -2.82 -7.83
C LEU A 53 -1.83 -2.44 -9.21
N LYS A 54 -1.13 -2.76 -10.29
CA LYS A 54 -1.60 -2.50 -11.67
C LYS A 54 -2.88 -3.26 -12.04
N THR A 55 -3.24 -4.30 -11.31
CA THR A 55 -4.50 -5.04 -11.52
C THR A 55 -5.70 -4.40 -10.82
N LEU A 56 -5.45 -3.51 -9.85
CA LEU A 56 -6.48 -2.85 -9.08
C LEU A 56 -6.91 -1.55 -9.75
N SER A 57 -8.22 -1.32 -9.82
CA SER A 57 -8.76 0.01 -10.11
C SER A 57 -8.43 0.95 -8.97
N ASP A 58 -8.01 2.18 -9.29
CA ASP A 58 -7.75 3.24 -8.32
C ASP A 58 -6.62 2.97 -7.30
N SER A 59 -5.55 2.32 -7.75
CA SER A 59 -4.40 1.99 -6.91
C SER A 59 -3.32 3.09 -6.85
N HIS A 60 -3.62 4.30 -7.31
CA HIS A 60 -2.59 5.28 -7.65
C HIS A 60 -1.79 5.77 -6.43
N VAL A 61 -2.46 6.01 -5.29
CA VAL A 61 -1.78 6.34 -4.02
C VAL A 61 -0.92 5.20 -3.52
N MET A 62 -1.46 3.98 -3.56
CA MET A 62 -0.75 2.79 -3.14
C MET A 62 0.51 2.57 -3.99
N TYR A 63 0.40 2.79 -5.30
CA TYR A 63 1.52 2.71 -6.24
C TYR A 63 2.59 3.75 -5.98
N GLN A 64 2.22 5.01 -5.73
CA GLN A 64 3.18 6.08 -5.47
C GLN A 64 3.92 5.92 -4.13
N THR A 65 3.26 5.30 -3.14
CA THR A 65 3.77 5.28 -1.76
C THR A 65 4.31 3.92 -1.31
N LEU A 66 4.20 2.87 -2.12
CA LEU A 66 4.74 1.55 -1.79
C LEU A 66 6.26 1.60 -1.64
N GLN A 67 6.75 1.39 -0.42
CA GLN A 67 8.19 1.40 -0.13
C GLN A 67 8.55 0.40 1.00
N PRO A 68 9.81 -0.07 1.06
CA PRO A 68 10.29 -0.80 2.22
C PRO A 68 10.12 0.02 3.50
N ALA A 69 9.68 -0.62 4.59
CA ALA A 69 9.34 0.08 5.83
C ALA A 69 10.47 0.93 6.41
N LYS A 70 11.74 0.60 6.12
CA LYS A 70 12.93 1.34 6.57
C LYS A 70 13.08 2.72 5.91
N VAL A 71 12.51 2.92 4.73
CA VAL A 71 12.66 4.14 3.92
C VAL A 71 11.31 4.75 3.51
N TYR A 72 10.22 4.25 4.11
CA TYR A 72 8.87 4.70 3.82
C TYR A 72 8.62 6.12 4.33
N THR A 73 8.20 7.02 3.45
CA THR A 73 7.83 8.41 3.80
C THR A 73 6.32 8.63 3.82
N GLY A 74 5.54 7.84 3.09
CA GLY A 74 4.09 8.02 2.92
C GLY A 74 3.70 9.24 2.08
N GLU A 75 4.68 9.96 1.53
CA GLU A 75 4.45 11.12 0.67
C GLU A 75 4.00 10.69 -0.73
N ARG A 76 2.89 11.27 -1.20
CA ARG A 76 2.39 11.13 -2.57
C ARG A 76 2.49 12.46 -3.30
N ASN A 77 2.52 12.41 -4.62
CA ASN A 77 2.34 13.59 -5.45
C ASN A 77 0.83 13.87 -5.60
N TYR A 78 0.40 15.09 -5.23
CA TYR A 78 -1.00 15.53 -5.31
C TYR A 78 -1.33 16.24 -6.62
N ASP A 79 -0.33 16.52 -7.46
CA ASP A 79 -0.48 17.25 -8.72
C ASP A 79 -0.74 16.33 -9.93
N LEU A 80 -0.93 15.02 -9.71
CA LEU A 80 -1.11 13.98 -10.72
C LEU A 80 -2.52 13.37 -10.70
#